data_AF-A0A349K0W9-F1
#
_entry.id   AF-A0A349K0W9-F1
#
_cell.length_a   1.000
_cell.length_b   1.000
_cell.length_c   1.000
_cell.angle_alpha   90.00
_cell.angle_beta   90.00
_cell.angle_gamma   90.00
#
_symmetry.space_group_name_H-M   'P 1'
#
loop_
_entity.id
_entity.type
_entity.pdbx_description
1 polymer ?
#
loop_
_entity_poly.entity_id
_entity_poly.type
_entity_poly.pdbx_seq_one_letter_code
_entity_poly.pdbx_strand_id
1 'polypeptide(L)'
;ENYLSSRNHSAEACLAAGLILQDTELLKEALEREPSNPHALFTLASRGDFPSSQRLAWAAQLHELQPENALASYLIAKLNWEAGEIDSALESLDRAHQQTGFESFTSESMMAVTDALRATGSSPGGAALYSSLTSEVPHLSELLSLSRNLQEYWQKAPPGEAAILREQNAALGARLTQGGESEFIISELAGLAIQNTAYEDLPQDAPLPRDGIDSQQLEQSIEQRRSEIREFYRPGPIELLRASPDMIEGYAMRVHALGELEALSWLRSHAQPPGE
;
A
#
# COMPACT_ATOMS: atom_id res chain seq x y z
N GLU A 1 20.28 -5.57 19.03
CA GLU A 1 21.69 -5.94 19.36
C GLU A 1 22.16 -7.24 18.70
N ASN A 2 22.04 -8.44 19.29
CA ASN A 2 22.69 -9.65 18.76
C ASN A 2 22.38 -9.95 17.26
N TYR A 3 21.13 -9.75 16.83
CA TYR A 3 20.75 -9.90 15.42
C TYR A 3 21.49 -8.92 14.50
N LEU A 4 21.50 -7.63 14.84
CA LEU A 4 22.16 -6.57 14.08
C LEU A 4 23.67 -6.78 14.04
N SER A 5 24.30 -7.08 15.18
CA SER A 5 25.74 -7.32 15.24
C SER A 5 26.17 -8.53 14.43
N SER A 6 25.40 -9.62 14.45
CA SER A 6 25.70 -10.84 13.67
C SER A 6 25.62 -10.61 12.15
N ARG A 7 24.90 -9.57 11.71
CA ARG A 7 24.75 -9.16 10.31
C ARG A 7 25.54 -7.89 9.97
N ASN A 8 26.44 -7.47 10.86
CA ASN A 8 27.26 -6.27 10.72
C ASN A 8 26.43 -5.01 10.38
N HIS A 9 25.22 -4.89 10.94
CA HIS A 9 24.30 -3.80 10.64
C HIS A 9 24.10 -3.59 9.12
N SER A 10 23.86 -4.67 8.36
CA SER A 10 23.52 -4.55 6.94
C SER A 10 22.22 -3.75 6.76
N ALA A 11 22.04 -3.15 5.58
CA ALA A 11 20.86 -2.34 5.28
C ALA A 11 19.57 -3.13 5.53
N GLU A 12 19.51 -4.40 5.10
CA GLU A 12 18.35 -5.28 5.27
C GLU A 12 18.11 -5.62 6.75
N ALA A 13 19.18 -5.82 7.53
CA ALA A 13 19.06 -6.11 8.96
C ALA A 13 18.54 -4.90 9.75
N CYS A 14 19.05 -3.71 9.44
CA CYS A 14 18.60 -2.45 10.01
C CYS A 14 17.14 -2.16 9.61
N LEU A 15 16.79 -2.37 8.34
CA LEU A 15 15.43 -2.16 7.84
C LEU A 15 14.43 -3.11 8.54
N ALA A 16 14.71 -4.41 8.56
CA ALA A 16 13.84 -5.39 9.21
C ALA A 16 13.67 -5.10 10.72
N ALA A 17 14.77 -4.79 11.42
CA ALA A 17 14.72 -4.45 12.84
C ALA A 17 13.96 -3.14 13.08
N GLY A 18 14.17 -2.12 12.24
CA GLY A 18 13.46 -0.85 12.29
C GLY A 18 11.97 -1.01 12.07
N LEU A 19 11.54 -1.87 11.14
CA LEU A 19 10.13 -2.20 10.90
C LEU A 19 9.50 -2.94 12.09
N ILE A 20 10.21 -3.90 12.70
CA ILE A 20 9.72 -4.64 13.88
C ILE A 20 9.59 -3.73 15.10
N LEU A 21 10.58 -2.87 15.33
CA LEU A 21 10.67 -2.04 16.53
C LEU A 21 10.00 -0.68 16.37
N GLN A 22 9.57 -0.33 15.15
CA GLN A 22 9.12 1.01 14.78
C GLN A 22 10.17 2.07 15.13
N ASP A 23 11.44 1.74 14.91
CA ASP A 23 12.60 2.57 15.25
C ASP A 23 13.08 3.33 14.01
N THR A 24 12.82 4.62 13.98
CA THR A 24 13.16 5.51 12.86
C THR A 24 14.65 5.69 12.65
N GLU A 25 15.48 5.53 13.69
CA GLU A 25 16.93 5.64 13.55
C GLU A 25 17.51 4.38 12.89
N LEU A 26 16.96 3.20 13.17
CA LEU A 26 17.33 1.97 12.45
C LEU A 26 16.88 2.02 10.98
N LEU A 27 15.72 2.61 10.69
CA LEU A 27 15.27 2.81 9.30
C LEU A 27 16.20 3.77 8.53
N LYS A 28 16.67 4.85 9.17
CA LYS A 28 17.68 5.74 8.58
C LYS A 28 19.02 5.04 8.41
N GLU A 29 19.48 4.29 9.42
CA GLU A 29 20.73 3.55 9.33
C GLU A 29 20.69 2.60 8.12
N ALA A 30 19.55 1.95 7.83
CA ALA A 30 19.41 1.12 6.65
C ALA A 30 19.76 1.87 5.35
N LEU A 31 19.26 3.09 5.18
CA LEU A 31 19.60 3.94 4.04
C LEU A 31 21.04 4.46 4.08
N GLU A 32 21.60 4.77 5.25
CA GLU A 32 23.01 5.17 5.37
C GLU A 32 23.97 4.05 4.94
N ARG A 33 23.61 2.80 5.25
CA ARG A 33 24.37 1.60 4.88
C ARG A 33 24.32 1.33 3.38
N GLU A 34 23.16 1.58 2.76
CA GLU A 34 22.97 1.44 1.32
C GLU A 34 22.15 2.61 0.75
N PRO A 35 22.78 3.74 0.40
CA PRO A 35 22.09 4.97 0.00
C PRO A 35 21.23 4.86 -1.27
N SER A 36 21.40 3.79 -2.05
CA SER A 36 20.64 3.53 -3.27
C SER A 36 19.66 2.37 -3.12
N ASN A 37 19.36 1.94 -1.88
CA ASN A 37 18.39 0.90 -1.63
C ASN A 37 16.96 1.43 -1.85
N PRO A 38 16.23 0.98 -2.89
CA PRO A 38 14.90 1.51 -3.20
C PRO A 38 13.86 1.17 -2.13
N HIS A 39 13.99 0.04 -1.44
CA HIS A 39 13.11 -0.37 -0.35
C HIS A 39 13.26 0.59 0.85
N ALA A 40 14.48 0.89 1.26
CA ALA A 40 14.73 1.86 2.34
C ALA A 40 14.25 3.28 1.97
N LEU A 41 14.50 3.72 0.74
CA LEU A 41 14.00 5.02 0.24
C LEU A 41 12.48 5.10 0.27
N PHE A 42 11.80 4.05 -0.22
CA PHE A 42 10.35 3.96 -0.19
C PHE A 42 9.80 3.98 1.23
N THR A 43 10.37 3.17 2.13
CA THR A 43 9.94 3.08 3.53
C THR A 43 10.05 4.45 4.21
N LEU A 44 11.15 5.17 4.02
CA LEU A 44 11.34 6.48 4.64
C LEU A 44 10.46 7.57 4.00
N ALA A 45 10.30 7.56 2.67
CA ALA A 45 9.47 8.53 1.95
C ALA A 45 7.98 8.43 2.30
N SER A 46 7.50 7.23 2.64
CA SER A 46 6.07 6.95 2.84
C SER A 46 5.56 7.22 4.25
N ARG A 47 6.43 7.49 5.23
CA ARG A 47 6.02 7.61 6.64
C ARG A 47 5.89 9.06 7.08
N GLY A 48 4.81 9.38 7.79
CA GLY A 48 4.53 10.74 8.28
C GLY A 48 5.33 11.18 9.51
N ASP A 49 6.19 10.32 10.06
CA ASP A 49 7.08 10.61 11.19
C ASP A 49 8.34 11.39 10.78
N PHE A 50 8.64 11.48 9.48
CA PHE A 50 9.74 12.28 8.93
C PHE A 50 9.29 13.63 8.36
N PRO A 51 10.16 14.66 8.36
CA PRO A 51 9.85 15.95 7.75
C PRO A 51 9.56 15.83 6.25
N SER A 52 8.50 16.50 5.76
CA SER A 52 8.08 16.41 4.34
C SER A 52 9.20 16.73 3.33
N SER A 53 10.14 17.63 3.66
CA SER A 53 11.29 17.92 2.79
C SER A 53 12.27 16.74 2.64
N GLN A 54 12.49 15.96 3.70
CA GLN A 54 13.31 14.75 3.64
C GLN A 54 12.59 13.65 2.88
N ARG A 55 11.28 13.47 3.16
CA ARG A 55 10.42 12.53 2.43
C ARG A 55 10.44 12.81 0.93
N LEU A 56 10.37 14.09 0.55
CA LEU A 56 10.41 14.51 -0.85
C LEU A 56 11.74 14.17 -1.51
N ALA A 57 12.86 14.40 -0.81
CA ALA A 57 14.18 14.04 -1.30
C ALA A 57 14.32 12.53 -1.51
N TRP A 58 13.84 11.70 -0.57
CA TRP A 58 13.88 10.25 -0.71
C TRP A 58 12.96 9.74 -1.82
N ALA A 59 11.75 10.31 -1.97
CA ALA A 59 10.84 9.98 -3.05
C ALA A 59 11.43 10.36 -4.43
N ALA A 60 12.08 11.52 -4.53
CA ALA A 60 12.79 11.94 -5.74
C ALA A 60 13.94 10.98 -6.07
N GLN A 61 14.75 10.61 -5.09
CA GLN A 61 15.84 9.65 -5.29
C GLN A 61 15.32 8.26 -5.68
N LEU A 62 14.21 7.80 -5.09
CA LEU A 62 13.54 6.58 -5.48
C LEU A 62 13.10 6.65 -6.95
N HIS A 63 12.50 7.77 -7.37
CA HIS A 63 12.10 7.98 -8.75
C HIS A 63 13.30 7.95 -9.72
N GLU A 64 14.44 8.55 -9.35
CA GLU A 64 15.66 8.49 -10.17
C GLU A 64 16.18 7.05 -10.34
N LEU A 65 16.10 6.23 -9.28
CA LEU A 65 16.55 4.83 -9.30
C LEU A 65 15.55 3.89 -9.98
N GLN A 66 14.26 4.17 -9.83
CA GLN A 66 13.15 3.41 -10.40
C GLN A 66 12.21 4.33 -11.18
N PRO A 67 12.63 4.80 -12.37
CA PRO A 67 11.88 5.79 -13.16
C PRO A 67 10.52 5.27 -13.65
N GLU A 68 10.30 3.96 -13.64
CA GLU A 68 9.02 3.34 -13.99
C GLU A 68 8.09 3.10 -12.79
N ASN A 69 8.57 3.28 -11.55
CA ASN A 69 7.74 3.09 -10.36
C ASN A 69 6.85 4.33 -10.14
N ALA A 70 5.56 4.21 -10.46
CA ALA A 70 4.58 5.28 -10.31
C ALA A 70 4.39 5.72 -8.85
N LEU A 71 4.64 4.84 -7.88
CA LEU A 71 4.43 5.13 -6.46
C LEU A 71 5.34 6.26 -5.97
N ALA A 72 6.58 6.31 -6.46
CA ALA A 72 7.49 7.43 -6.19
C ALA A 72 6.91 8.77 -6.67
N SER A 73 6.35 8.81 -7.88
CA SER A 73 5.73 10.01 -8.45
C SER A 73 4.46 10.43 -7.70
N TYR A 74 3.64 9.48 -7.23
CA TYR A 74 2.48 9.81 -6.39
C TYR A 74 2.90 10.40 -5.04
N LEU A 75 3.96 9.87 -4.41
CA LEU A 75 4.50 10.43 -3.17
C LEU A 75 5.06 11.85 -3.40
N ILE A 76 5.81 12.08 -4.49
CA ILE A 76 6.28 13.41 -4.88
C ILE A 76 5.08 14.36 -5.09
N ALA A 77 4.05 13.92 -5.81
CA ALA A 77 2.85 14.71 -6.04
C ALA A 77 2.19 15.13 -4.72
N LYS A 78 1.98 14.17 -3.82
CA LYS A 78 1.42 14.42 -2.49
C LYS A 78 2.26 15.40 -1.67
N LEU A 79 3.58 15.23 -1.65
CA LEU A 79 4.50 16.07 -0.87
C LEU A 79 4.61 17.50 -1.42
N ASN A 80 4.64 17.66 -2.74
CA ASN A 80 4.56 18.98 -3.38
C ASN A 80 3.22 19.65 -3.09
N TRP A 81 2.13 18.88 -3.07
CA TRP A 81 0.82 19.40 -2.70
C TRP A 81 0.79 19.95 -1.28
N GLU A 82 1.37 19.22 -0.32
CA GLU A 82 1.50 19.67 1.08
C GLU A 82 2.34 20.94 1.21
N ALA A 83 3.35 21.10 0.35
CA ALA A 83 4.19 22.30 0.30
C ALA A 83 3.48 23.49 -0.35
N GLY A 84 2.29 23.31 -0.94
CA GLY A 84 1.59 24.34 -1.70
C GLY A 84 2.10 24.52 -3.13
N GLU A 85 3.01 23.65 -3.59
CA GLU A 85 3.58 23.65 -4.94
C GLU A 85 2.67 22.87 -5.90
N ILE A 86 1.46 23.38 -6.10
CA ILE A 86 0.38 22.67 -6.81
C ILE A 86 0.77 22.31 -8.24
N ASP A 87 1.39 23.22 -9.00
CA ASP A 87 1.82 22.94 -10.38
C ASP A 87 2.80 21.76 -10.44
N SER A 88 3.75 21.70 -9.50
CA SER A 88 4.72 20.59 -9.40
C SER A 88 4.06 19.27 -8.96
N ALA A 89 2.99 19.37 -8.17
CA ALA A 89 2.19 18.21 -7.78
C ALA A 89 1.44 17.62 -8.98
N LEU A 90 0.81 18.47 -9.80
CA LEU A 90 0.10 18.07 -11.01
C LEU A 90 1.05 17.47 -12.05
N GLU A 91 2.23 18.05 -12.26
CA GLU A 91 3.24 17.48 -13.17
C GLU A 91 3.68 16.07 -12.72
N SER A 92 3.79 15.86 -11.40
CA SER A 92 4.16 14.56 -10.85
C SER A 92 3.02 13.54 -10.97
N LEU A 93 1.77 14.00 -10.94
CA LEU A 93 0.60 13.16 -11.21
C LEU A 93 0.54 12.74 -12.68
N ASP A 94 0.79 13.67 -13.62
CA ASP A 94 0.90 13.37 -15.05
C ASP A 94 1.98 12.31 -15.32
N ARG A 95 3.13 12.43 -14.64
CA ARG A 95 4.21 11.45 -14.69
C ARG A 95 3.75 10.08 -14.17
N ALA A 96 3.13 10.04 -12.99
CA ALA A 96 2.61 8.83 -12.38
C ALA A 96 1.61 8.09 -13.29
N HIS A 97 0.79 8.85 -14.02
CA HIS A 97 -0.19 8.29 -14.95
C HIS A 97 0.46 7.53 -16.12
N GLN A 98 1.60 8.02 -16.61
CA GLN A 98 2.34 7.44 -17.74
C GLN A 98 3.22 6.24 -17.36
N GLN A 99 3.56 6.10 -16.08
CA GLN A 99 4.45 5.06 -15.58
C GLN A 99 3.75 3.69 -15.48
N THR A 100 4.48 2.63 -15.80
CA THR A 100 3.91 1.27 -15.87
C THR A 100 4.05 0.47 -14.58
N GLY A 101 5.08 0.74 -13.79
CA GLY A 101 5.35 0.06 -12.52
C GLY A 101 4.59 0.68 -11.34
N PHE A 102 4.42 -0.13 -10.30
CA PHE A 102 3.85 0.27 -9.02
C PHE A 102 4.40 -0.72 -7.98
N GLU A 103 5.47 -0.33 -7.28
CA GLU A 103 6.17 -1.17 -6.29
C GLU A 103 6.26 -0.45 -4.92
N SER A 104 5.71 -1.08 -3.88
CA SER A 104 5.64 -0.61 -2.49
C SER A 104 6.49 -1.44 -1.53
N PHE A 105 7.21 -2.45 -2.03
CA PHE A 105 8.10 -3.29 -1.22
C PHE A 105 7.44 -3.94 0.01
N THR A 106 6.11 -4.08 0.00
CA THR A 106 5.37 -4.58 1.18
C THR A 106 5.67 -6.06 1.41
N SER A 107 5.74 -6.85 0.34
CA SER A 107 6.07 -8.28 0.39
C SER A 107 7.52 -8.49 0.83
N GLU A 108 8.45 -7.67 0.32
CA GLU A 108 9.86 -7.65 0.73
C GLU A 108 10.00 -7.29 2.21
N SER A 109 9.23 -6.30 2.69
CA SER A 109 9.15 -5.95 4.11
C SER A 109 8.71 -7.14 4.94
N MET A 110 7.64 -7.83 4.54
CA MET A 110 7.14 -9.00 5.23
C MET A 110 8.16 -10.13 5.29
N MET A 111 8.86 -10.40 4.18
CA MET A 111 9.92 -11.42 4.12
C MET A 111 11.08 -11.07 5.04
N ALA A 112 11.56 -9.82 4.98
CA ALA A 112 12.67 -9.34 5.80
C ALA A 112 12.34 -9.42 7.30
N VAL A 113 11.13 -9.02 7.69
CA VAL A 113 10.62 -9.13 9.06
C VAL A 113 10.52 -10.59 9.50
N THR A 114 9.98 -11.47 8.65
CA THR A 114 9.88 -12.91 8.92
C THR A 114 11.24 -13.52 9.19
N ASP A 115 12.22 -13.25 8.34
CA ASP A 115 13.57 -13.78 8.48
C ASP A 115 14.29 -13.23 9.71
N ALA A 116 14.07 -11.95 10.04
CA ALA A 116 14.60 -11.36 11.26
C ALA A 116 14.05 -12.02 12.53
N LEU A 117 12.73 -12.25 12.59
CA LEU A 117 12.07 -12.90 13.72
C LEU A 117 12.49 -14.37 13.88
N ARG A 118 12.68 -15.09 12.77
CA ARG A 118 13.20 -16.47 12.80
C ARG A 118 14.63 -16.51 13.31
N ALA A 119 15.47 -15.58 12.86
CA ALA A 119 16.85 -15.49 13.32
C ALA A 119 16.98 -15.15 14.81
N THR A 120 15.95 -14.56 15.43
CA THR A 120 15.89 -14.27 16.86
C THR A 120 15.15 -15.33 17.69
N GLY A 121 14.72 -16.44 17.05
CA GLY A 121 14.17 -17.62 17.73
C GLY A 121 12.65 -17.79 17.65
N SER A 122 11.95 -16.95 16.87
CA SER A 122 10.52 -17.18 16.59
C SER A 122 10.32 -18.44 15.77
N SER A 123 9.20 -19.15 15.99
CA SER A 123 8.82 -20.27 15.12
C SER A 123 8.53 -19.78 13.70
N PRO A 124 8.69 -20.63 12.66
CA PRO A 124 8.38 -20.25 11.28
C PRO A 124 6.97 -19.69 11.11
N GLY A 125 5.96 -20.40 11.63
CA GLY A 125 4.57 -19.95 11.58
C GLY A 125 4.29 -18.68 12.41
N GLY A 126 4.93 -18.53 13.58
CA GLY A 126 4.77 -17.35 14.43
C GLY A 126 5.38 -16.10 13.80
N ALA A 127 6.58 -16.22 13.22
CA ALA A 127 7.26 -15.14 12.51
C ALA A 127 6.45 -14.68 11.28
N ALA A 128 5.99 -15.63 10.47
CA ALA A 128 5.21 -15.33 9.28
C ALA A 128 3.84 -14.73 9.64
N LEU A 129 3.17 -15.23 10.69
CA LEU A 129 1.91 -14.65 11.14
C LEU A 129 2.12 -13.21 11.65
N TYR A 130 3.17 -12.98 12.44
CA TYR A 130 3.48 -11.63 12.93
C TYR A 130 3.71 -10.67 11.76
N SER A 131 4.54 -11.04 10.78
CA SER A 131 4.82 -10.17 9.63
C SER A 131 3.54 -9.85 8.85
N SER A 132 2.67 -10.84 8.61
CA SER A 132 1.41 -10.61 7.88
C SER A 132 0.46 -9.67 8.61
N LEU A 133 0.42 -9.72 9.95
CA LEU A 133 -0.51 -8.91 10.75
C LEU A 133 0.01 -7.51 11.07
N THR A 134 1.34 -7.32 11.03
CA THR A 134 1.99 -6.07 11.44
C THR A 134 2.64 -5.33 10.27
N SER A 135 2.56 -5.87 9.05
CA SER A 135 3.07 -5.19 7.87
C SER A 135 2.32 -3.87 7.67
N GLU A 136 3.09 -2.80 7.60
CA GLU A 136 2.54 -1.47 7.39
C GLU A 136 2.44 -1.17 5.90
N VAL A 137 1.38 -0.46 5.52
CA VAL A 137 1.15 0.06 4.16
C VAL A 137 1.00 1.59 4.20
N PRO A 138 2.02 2.31 4.69
CA PRO A 138 1.86 3.72 5.07
C PRO A 138 1.52 4.63 3.88
N HIS A 139 1.99 4.26 2.68
CA HIS A 139 1.69 4.94 1.42
C HIS A 139 0.18 5.05 1.13
N LEU A 140 -0.66 4.11 1.57
CA LEU A 140 -2.10 4.18 1.31
C LEU A 140 -2.74 5.43 1.93
N SER A 141 -2.26 5.85 3.11
CA SER A 141 -2.76 7.06 3.76
C SER A 141 -2.44 8.33 2.95
N GLU A 142 -1.25 8.37 2.37
CA GLU A 142 -0.76 9.45 1.50
C GLU A 142 -1.56 9.50 0.19
N LEU A 143 -1.79 8.35 -0.46
CA LEU A 143 -2.58 8.24 -1.68
C LEU A 143 -4.05 8.64 -1.46
N LEU A 144 -4.65 8.19 -0.36
CA LEU A 144 -6.00 8.60 0.04
C LEU A 144 -6.08 10.12 0.30
N SER A 145 -5.04 10.70 0.90
CA SER A 145 -4.97 12.15 1.09
C SER A 145 -4.81 12.88 -0.24
N LEU A 146 -3.99 12.39 -1.15
CA LEU A 146 -3.85 12.98 -2.49
C LEU A 146 -5.17 12.95 -3.25
N SER A 147 -5.91 11.84 -3.20
CA SER A 147 -7.24 11.73 -3.81
C SER A 147 -8.23 12.77 -3.28
N ARG A 148 -8.23 13.03 -1.96
CA ARG A 148 -9.08 14.09 -1.38
C ARG A 148 -8.64 15.48 -1.80
N ASN A 149 -7.34 15.73 -1.82
CA ASN A 149 -6.78 17.01 -2.26
C ASN A 149 -7.16 17.32 -3.72
N LEU A 150 -7.06 16.33 -4.60
CA LEU A 150 -7.50 16.45 -5.99
C LEU A 150 -8.99 16.74 -6.06
N GLN A 151 -9.80 16.09 -5.22
CA GLN A 151 -11.24 16.34 -5.12
C GLN A 151 -11.58 17.79 -4.81
N GLU A 152 -10.96 18.35 -3.79
CA GLU A 152 -11.17 19.75 -3.42
C GLU A 152 -10.74 20.72 -4.53
N TYR A 153 -9.71 20.35 -5.28
CA TYR A 153 -9.18 21.15 -6.38
C TYR A 153 -10.08 21.13 -7.63
N TRP A 154 -10.48 19.95 -8.11
CA TRP A 154 -11.26 19.85 -9.35
C TRP A 154 -12.69 20.39 -9.21
N GLN A 155 -13.20 20.59 -7.99
CA GLN A 155 -14.47 21.28 -7.74
C GLN A 155 -14.44 22.76 -8.17
N LYS A 156 -13.25 23.35 -8.32
CA LYS A 156 -13.04 24.75 -8.71
C LYS A 156 -12.30 24.88 -10.05
N ALA A 157 -11.77 23.79 -10.57
CA ALA A 157 -11.00 23.76 -11.80
C ALA A 157 -11.91 23.89 -13.04
N PRO A 158 -11.37 24.33 -14.19
CA PRO A 158 -12.06 24.25 -15.47
C PRO A 158 -12.52 22.81 -15.78
N PRO A 159 -13.67 22.61 -16.46
CA PRO A 159 -14.21 21.26 -16.71
C PRO A 159 -13.25 20.28 -17.38
N GLY A 160 -12.42 20.75 -18.32
CA GLY A 160 -11.44 19.90 -19.00
C GLY A 160 -10.32 19.41 -18.09
N GLU A 161 -9.81 20.29 -17.22
CA GLU A 161 -8.80 19.94 -16.21
C GLU A 161 -9.38 18.99 -15.16
N ALA A 162 -10.60 19.28 -14.68
CA ALA A 162 -11.30 18.42 -13.75
C ALA A 162 -11.51 17.00 -14.29
N ALA A 163 -11.82 16.85 -15.58
CA ALA A 163 -11.97 15.55 -16.22
C ALA A 163 -10.66 14.75 -16.22
N ILE A 164 -9.54 15.38 -16.59
CA ILE A 164 -8.21 14.74 -16.60
C ILE A 164 -7.82 14.26 -15.19
N LEU A 165 -7.98 15.12 -14.18
CA LEU A 165 -7.60 14.76 -12.81
C LEU A 165 -8.46 13.64 -12.24
N ARG A 166 -9.76 13.60 -12.58
CA ARG A 166 -10.64 12.49 -12.21
C ARG A 166 -10.21 11.18 -12.87
N GLU A 167 -9.85 11.21 -14.16
CA GLU A 167 -9.32 10.04 -14.86
C GLU A 167 -8.02 9.52 -14.21
N GLN A 168 -7.09 10.42 -13.90
CA GLN A 168 -5.84 10.06 -13.22
C GLN A 168 -6.08 9.50 -11.82
N ASN A 169 -7.00 10.08 -11.06
CA ASN A 169 -7.38 9.58 -9.74
C ASN A 169 -8.05 8.20 -9.83
N ALA A 170 -8.94 7.99 -10.82
CA ALA A 170 -9.52 6.68 -11.10
C ALA A 170 -8.46 5.63 -11.48
N ALA A 171 -7.45 6.01 -12.26
CA ALA A 171 -6.34 5.16 -12.65
C ALA A 171 -5.46 4.77 -11.43
N LEU A 172 -5.19 5.71 -10.51
CA LEU A 172 -4.55 5.41 -9.23
C LEU A 172 -5.33 4.35 -8.44
N GLY A 173 -6.64 4.56 -8.28
CA GLY A 173 -7.48 3.57 -7.59
C GLY A 173 -7.51 2.23 -8.31
N ALA A 174 -7.49 2.21 -9.65
CA ALA A 174 -7.42 0.97 -10.43
C ALA A 174 -6.13 0.18 -10.17
N ARG A 175 -4.98 0.83 -10.08
CA ARG A 175 -3.69 0.20 -9.76
C ARG A 175 -3.72 -0.54 -8.42
N LEU A 176 -4.35 0.07 -7.41
CA LEU A 176 -4.53 -0.54 -6.09
C LEU A 176 -5.52 -1.71 -6.06
N THR A 177 -6.44 -1.79 -7.03
CA THR A 177 -7.43 -2.89 -7.13
C THR A 177 -7.05 -4.02 -8.08
N GLN A 178 -6.11 -3.81 -9.01
CA GLN A 178 -5.83 -4.74 -10.12
C GLN A 178 -4.34 -5.13 -10.23
N GLY A 179 -3.45 -4.46 -9.51
CA GLY A 179 -2.00 -4.71 -9.57
C GLY A 179 -1.55 -5.91 -8.73
N GLY A 180 -0.31 -6.35 -8.95
CA GLY A 180 0.36 -7.34 -8.10
C GLY A 180 0.44 -6.93 -6.62
N GLU A 181 0.29 -5.63 -6.31
CA GLU A 181 0.17 -5.11 -4.94
C GLU A 181 -1.22 -5.25 -4.29
N SER A 182 -2.22 -5.77 -5.00
CA SER A 182 -3.50 -6.19 -4.42
C SER A 182 -3.36 -7.38 -3.44
N GLU A 183 -2.13 -7.72 -3.02
CA GLU A 183 -1.81 -8.74 -2.03
C GLU A 183 -2.56 -8.56 -0.71
N PHE A 184 -2.89 -7.30 -0.37
CA PHE A 184 -3.67 -6.96 0.82
C PHE A 184 -4.99 -6.32 0.46
N ILE A 185 -6.01 -6.71 1.19
CA ILE A 185 -7.36 -6.18 0.98
C ILE A 185 -7.47 -4.72 1.35
N ILE A 186 -6.67 -4.24 2.29
CA ILE A 186 -6.65 -2.83 2.63
C ILE A 186 -6.25 -1.96 1.43
N SER A 187 -5.36 -2.45 0.57
CA SER A 187 -5.00 -1.79 -0.69
C SER A 187 -6.20 -1.75 -1.65
N GLU A 188 -6.91 -2.87 -1.80
CA GLU A 188 -8.11 -2.93 -2.63
C GLU A 188 -9.20 -1.96 -2.12
N LEU A 189 -9.47 -1.94 -0.81
CA LEU A 189 -10.43 -1.03 -0.18
C LEU A 189 -10.03 0.44 -0.37
N ALA A 190 -8.74 0.76 -0.26
CA ALA A 190 -8.23 2.10 -0.54
C ALA A 190 -8.42 2.47 -2.02
N GLY A 191 -8.13 1.55 -2.94
CA GLY A 191 -8.33 1.73 -4.38
C GLY A 191 -9.79 1.98 -4.74
N LEU A 192 -10.71 1.21 -4.15
CA LEU A 192 -12.16 1.42 -4.29
C LEU A 192 -12.62 2.77 -3.74
N ALA A 193 -12.06 3.23 -2.61
CA ALA A 193 -12.36 4.55 -2.06
C ALA A 193 -11.88 5.68 -2.98
N ILE A 194 -10.66 5.58 -3.53
CA ILE A 194 -10.09 6.55 -4.47
C ILE A 194 -10.91 6.59 -5.77
N GLN A 195 -11.31 5.42 -6.29
CA GLN A 195 -12.23 5.33 -7.42
C GLN A 195 -13.56 6.02 -7.12
N ASN A 196 -14.17 5.75 -5.96
CA ASN A 196 -15.41 6.40 -5.58
C ASN A 196 -15.29 7.94 -5.58
N THR A 197 -14.21 8.47 -5.01
CA THR A 197 -13.91 9.91 -5.04
C THR A 197 -13.77 10.46 -6.47
N ALA A 198 -13.15 9.71 -7.38
CA ALA A 198 -13.01 10.12 -8.78
C ALA A 198 -14.36 10.22 -9.52
N TYR A 199 -15.35 9.43 -9.12
CA TYR A 199 -16.66 9.34 -9.78
C TYR A 199 -17.77 10.13 -9.10
N GLU A 200 -17.54 10.61 -7.88
CA GLU A 200 -18.52 11.37 -7.11
C GLU A 200 -18.93 12.67 -7.84
N ASP A 201 -20.23 12.94 -7.90
CA ASP A 201 -20.82 14.11 -8.56
C ASP A 201 -20.46 14.29 -10.05
N LEU A 202 -20.23 13.20 -10.79
CA LEU A 202 -19.97 13.30 -12.23
C LEU A 202 -21.20 13.84 -12.99
N PRO A 203 -21.01 14.79 -13.92
CA PRO A 203 -22.04 15.17 -14.89
C PRO A 203 -22.53 13.96 -15.68
N GLN A 204 -23.82 13.97 -16.05
CA GLN A 204 -24.47 12.85 -16.75
C GLN A 204 -23.83 12.54 -18.12
N ASP A 205 -23.18 13.53 -18.73
CA ASP A 205 -22.49 13.46 -20.03
C ASP A 205 -20.96 13.39 -19.90
N ALA A 206 -20.42 13.27 -18.69
CA ALA A 206 -18.98 13.19 -18.49
C ALA A 206 -18.43 11.87 -19.06
N PRO A 207 -17.31 11.91 -19.79
CA PRO A 207 -16.63 10.68 -20.21
C PRO A 207 -16.17 9.92 -18.96
N LEU A 208 -16.57 8.65 -18.87
CA LEU A 208 -16.17 7.78 -17.79
C LEU A 208 -14.85 7.08 -18.14
N PRO A 209 -13.91 6.95 -17.19
CA PRO A 209 -12.68 6.18 -17.36
C PRO A 209 -12.89 4.70 -17.69
N ARG A 210 -14.12 4.17 -17.54
CA ARG A 210 -14.49 2.80 -17.93
C ARG A 210 -15.58 2.84 -19.01
N ASP A 211 -15.20 2.43 -20.22
CA ASP A 211 -16.11 2.36 -21.35
C ASP A 211 -17.35 1.50 -21.06
N GLY A 212 -18.54 2.05 -21.33
CA GLY A 212 -19.79 1.30 -21.33
C GLY A 212 -20.42 1.03 -19.96
N ILE A 213 -19.88 1.59 -18.88
CA ILE A 213 -20.50 1.57 -17.54
C ILE A 213 -20.90 3.02 -17.21
N ASP A 214 -22.13 3.26 -16.75
CA ASP A 214 -22.53 4.59 -16.27
C ASP A 214 -22.08 4.85 -14.81
N SER A 215 -22.16 6.09 -14.35
CA SER A 215 -21.67 6.48 -13.02
C SER A 215 -22.42 5.75 -11.89
N GLN A 216 -23.72 5.51 -12.04
CA GLN A 216 -24.55 4.83 -11.05
C GLN A 216 -24.22 3.34 -10.97
N GLN A 217 -24.01 2.68 -12.11
CA GLN A 217 -23.58 1.28 -12.17
C GLN A 217 -22.20 1.10 -11.54
N LEU A 218 -21.30 2.06 -11.75
CA LEU A 218 -19.97 2.04 -11.17
C LEU A 218 -20.00 2.20 -9.65
N GLU A 219 -20.77 3.15 -9.13
CA GLU A 219 -21.00 3.33 -7.69
C GLU A 219 -21.57 2.05 -7.05
N GLN A 220 -22.58 1.44 -7.68
CA GLN A 220 -23.15 0.16 -7.24
C GLN A 220 -22.11 -0.95 -7.23
N SER A 221 -21.26 -1.04 -8.25
CA SER A 221 -20.20 -2.06 -8.33
C SER A 221 -19.16 -1.90 -7.20
N ILE A 222 -18.81 -0.67 -6.85
CA ILE A 222 -17.89 -0.36 -5.75
C ILE A 222 -18.52 -0.77 -4.42
N GLU A 223 -19.77 -0.39 -4.16
CA GLU A 223 -20.43 -0.71 -2.89
C GLU A 223 -20.72 -2.21 -2.74
N GLN A 224 -21.08 -2.88 -3.84
CA GLN A 224 -21.19 -4.33 -3.87
C GLN A 224 -19.86 -4.98 -3.50
N ARG A 225 -18.75 -4.57 -4.13
CA ARG A 225 -17.43 -5.15 -3.86
C ARG A 225 -16.98 -4.93 -2.41
N ARG A 226 -17.21 -3.74 -1.85
CA ARG A 226 -16.94 -3.45 -0.42
C ARG A 226 -17.74 -4.35 0.51
N SER A 227 -19.00 -4.63 0.17
CA SER A 227 -19.86 -5.52 0.93
C SER A 227 -19.38 -6.97 0.84
N GLU A 228 -18.99 -7.44 -0.35
CA GLU A 228 -18.42 -8.77 -0.56
C GLU A 228 -17.14 -8.97 0.28
N ILE A 229 -16.22 -8.01 0.26
CA ILE A 229 -15.00 -8.04 1.08
C ILE A 229 -15.35 -8.13 2.57
N ARG A 230 -16.29 -7.30 3.04
CA ARG A 230 -16.70 -7.26 4.45
C ARG A 230 -17.28 -8.60 4.91
N GLU A 231 -18.18 -9.19 4.12
CA GLU A 231 -18.77 -10.50 4.42
C GLU A 231 -17.72 -11.61 4.35
N PHE A 232 -16.82 -11.56 3.35
CA PHE A 232 -15.71 -12.50 3.22
C PHE A 232 -14.71 -12.43 4.38
N TYR A 233 -14.71 -11.37 5.19
CA TYR A 233 -13.87 -11.22 6.39
C TYR A 233 -14.56 -11.60 7.69
N ARG A 234 -15.81 -12.08 7.64
CA ARG A 234 -16.54 -12.51 8.83
C ARG A 234 -16.77 -14.02 8.87
N PRO A 235 -16.27 -14.77 9.88
CA PRO A 235 -15.33 -14.36 10.92
C PRO A 235 -13.92 -14.05 10.37
N GLY A 236 -13.18 -13.19 11.06
CA GLY A 236 -11.85 -12.77 10.62
C GLY A 236 -10.79 -13.87 10.76
N PRO A 237 -9.63 -13.73 10.09
CA PRO A 237 -8.55 -14.72 10.17
C PRO A 237 -8.10 -14.99 11.61
N ILE A 238 -8.04 -13.96 12.47
CA ILE A 238 -7.66 -14.13 13.88
C ILE A 238 -8.67 -14.98 14.66
N GLU A 239 -9.96 -14.83 14.38
CA GLU A 239 -11.01 -15.62 15.05
C GLU A 239 -10.93 -17.09 14.64
N LEU A 240 -10.74 -17.35 13.34
CA LEU A 240 -10.55 -18.69 12.80
C LEU A 240 -9.27 -19.36 13.33
N LEU A 241 -8.15 -18.63 13.33
CA LEU A 241 -6.87 -19.14 13.84
C LEU A 241 -6.89 -19.38 15.35
N ARG A 242 -7.70 -18.63 16.12
CA ARG A 242 -7.89 -18.89 17.54
C ARG A 242 -8.63 -20.21 17.78
N ALA A 243 -9.61 -20.53 16.92
CA ALA A 243 -10.34 -21.80 16.96
C ALA A 243 -9.52 -22.96 16.34
N SER A 244 -8.52 -22.69 15.52
CA SER A 244 -7.66 -23.69 14.87
C SER A 244 -6.18 -23.30 14.88
N PRO A 245 -5.49 -23.35 16.05
CA PRO A 245 -4.10 -22.89 16.16
C PRO A 245 -3.09 -23.68 15.32
N ASP A 246 -3.39 -24.93 14.99
CA ASP A 246 -2.61 -25.78 14.10
C ASP A 246 -2.55 -25.26 12.65
N MET A 247 -3.46 -24.36 12.29
CA MET A 247 -3.57 -23.77 10.97
C MET A 247 -2.73 -22.50 10.78
N ILE A 248 -2.12 -21.97 11.85
CA ILE A 248 -1.35 -20.71 11.84
C ILE A 248 -0.25 -20.74 10.78
N GLU A 249 0.59 -21.78 10.79
CA GLU A 249 1.72 -21.87 9.86
C GLU A 249 1.23 -21.99 8.41
N GLY A 250 0.21 -22.83 8.17
CA GLY A 250 -0.35 -23.03 6.84
C GLY A 250 -1.03 -21.78 6.27
N TYR A 251 -1.68 -20.98 7.11
CA TYR A 251 -2.28 -19.71 6.71
C TYR A 251 -1.20 -18.67 6.42
N ALA A 252 -0.27 -18.46 7.36
CA ALA A 252 0.76 -17.45 7.23
C ALA A 252 1.62 -17.66 5.98
N MET A 253 2.06 -18.90 5.72
CA MET A 253 2.80 -19.22 4.49
C MET A 253 2.01 -18.92 3.21
N ARG A 254 0.69 -19.09 3.22
CA ARG A 254 -0.16 -18.75 2.06
C ARG A 254 -0.32 -17.26 1.87
N VAL A 255 -0.37 -16.47 2.94
CA VAL A 255 -0.39 -15.00 2.80
C VAL A 255 0.84 -14.55 2.02
N HIS A 256 2.04 -15.04 2.40
CA HIS A 256 3.29 -14.72 1.71
C HIS A 256 3.33 -15.23 0.26
N ALA A 257 2.75 -16.39 -0.03
CA ALA A 257 2.89 -17.02 -1.34
C ALA A 257 1.77 -16.68 -2.34
N LEU A 258 0.56 -16.41 -1.85
CA LEU A 258 -0.67 -16.34 -2.65
C LEU A 258 -1.48 -15.07 -2.37
N GLY A 259 -1.08 -14.25 -1.39
CA GLY A 259 -1.85 -13.09 -0.93
C GLY A 259 -2.91 -13.44 0.11
N GLU A 260 -3.48 -12.39 0.70
CA GLU A 260 -4.36 -12.46 1.87
C GLU A 260 -5.70 -13.17 1.56
N LEU A 261 -6.29 -12.89 0.41
CA LEU A 261 -7.59 -13.43 -0.03
C LEU A 261 -7.56 -14.95 -0.18
N GLU A 262 -6.59 -15.47 -0.93
CA GLU A 262 -6.43 -16.91 -1.17
C GLU A 262 -6.10 -17.65 0.13
N ALA A 263 -5.26 -17.05 0.97
CA ALA A 263 -4.95 -17.60 2.29
C ALA A 263 -6.20 -17.69 3.18
N LEU A 264 -7.06 -16.66 3.19
CA LEU A 264 -8.29 -16.66 3.97
C LEU A 264 -9.33 -17.65 3.42
N SER A 265 -9.44 -17.78 2.10
CA SER A 265 -10.30 -18.78 1.45
C SER A 265 -9.90 -20.20 1.88
N TRP A 266 -8.60 -20.49 1.85
CA TRP A 266 -8.06 -21.74 2.34
C TRP A 266 -8.34 -21.94 3.84
N LEU A 267 -8.10 -20.92 4.67
CA LEU A 267 -8.33 -21.02 6.11
C LEU A 267 -9.80 -21.34 6.42
N ARG A 268 -10.74 -20.68 5.75
CA ARG A 268 -12.19 -20.92 5.95
C ARG A 268 -12.65 -22.31 5.57
N SER A 269 -12.03 -22.93 4.58
CA SER A 269 -12.39 -24.29 4.14
C SER A 269 -11.82 -25.39 5.04
N HIS A 270 -10.91 -25.06 5.95
CA HIS A 270 -10.19 -26.03 6.77
C HIS A 270 -10.28 -25.77 8.29
N ALA A 271 -10.51 -24.53 8.73
CA ALA A 271 -10.62 -24.18 10.14
C ALA A 271 -11.97 -24.60 10.73
N GLN A 272 -11.95 -24.88 12.04
CA GLN A 272 -13.17 -25.04 12.83
C GLN A 272 -13.91 -23.69 12.94
N PRO A 273 -15.26 -23.70 12.91
CA PRO A 273 -16.02 -22.47 13.12
C PRO A 273 -15.78 -21.92 14.53
N PRO A 274 -15.73 -20.59 14.72
CA PRO A 274 -15.59 -20.01 16.05
C PRO A 274 -16.84 -20.34 16.90
N GLY A 275 -16.65 -21.03 18.03
CA GLY A 275 -17.73 -21.27 19.01
C GLY A 275 -18.28 -22.69 19.08
N GLU A 276 -17.60 -23.70 18.53
CA GLU A 276 -17.76 -25.11 18.92
C GLU A 276 -16.84 -25.49 20.10
#